data_AF-E2BQB5-F1
#
_entry.id   AF-E2BQB5-F1
#
_cell.length_a   1.000
_cell.length_b   1.000
_cell.length_c   1.000
_cell.angle_alpha   90.00
_cell.angle_beta   90.00
_cell.angle_gamma   90.00
#
_symmetry.space_group_name_H-M   'P 1'
#
loop_
_entity.id
_entity.type
_entity.pdbx_description
1 polymer ?
#
loop_
_entity_poly.entity_id
_entity_poly.type
_entity_poly.pdbx_seq_one_letter_code
_entity_poly.pdbx_strand_id
1 'polypeptide(L)'
;MMPPFDPPNVIIAFEADIGKWYLPEEIVFELKGKISCPFIITTASHSKFERNRQELSKILGVQLNLTPTENKFTSFKAYRNLEDDNVLYRNKFLIIFKSLSDLLDLYTEPFEEYANLLRW
;
A
#
# COMPACT_ATOMS: atom_id res chain seq x y z
N MET A 1 26.56 -18.29 -6.15
CA MET A 1 25.49 -18.29 -7.18
C MET A 1 24.19 -17.92 -6.46
N MET A 2 23.60 -16.77 -6.75
CA MET A 2 22.27 -16.43 -6.20
C MET A 2 21.21 -17.30 -6.89
N PRO A 3 20.18 -17.77 -6.16
CA PRO A 3 19.07 -18.47 -6.79
C PRO A 3 18.36 -17.54 -7.79
N PRO A 4 17.75 -18.10 -8.86
CA PRO A 4 16.92 -17.31 -9.77
C PRO A 4 15.79 -16.63 -9.00
N PHE A 5 15.57 -15.35 -9.26
CA PHE A 5 14.48 -14.57 -8.68
C PHE A 5 13.21 -14.84 -9.48
N ASP A 6 12.28 -15.58 -8.89
CA ASP A 6 10.92 -15.69 -9.41
C ASP A 6 10.07 -14.55 -8.82
N PRO A 7 9.54 -13.63 -9.67
CA PRO A 7 8.73 -12.53 -9.19
C PRO A 7 7.40 -13.05 -8.61
N PRO A 8 6.85 -12.38 -7.59
CA PRO A 8 5.55 -12.76 -7.04
C PRO A 8 4.43 -12.54 -8.06
N ASN A 9 3.41 -13.39 -8.01
CA ASN A 9 2.19 -13.20 -8.82
C ASN A 9 1.22 -12.19 -8.21
N VAL A 10 1.37 -11.88 -6.92
CA VAL A 10 0.57 -10.88 -6.19
C VAL A 10 1.33 -10.47 -4.93
N ILE A 11 1.23 -9.18 -4.56
CA ILE A 11 1.67 -8.68 -3.27
C ILE A 11 0.44 -8.23 -2.48
N ILE A 12 0.37 -8.65 -1.22
CA ILE A 12 -0.75 -8.32 -0.32
C ILE A 12 -0.20 -7.66 0.95
N ALA A 13 -0.52 -6.38 1.15
CA ALA A 13 -0.32 -5.68 2.41
C ALA A 13 -1.55 -5.93 3.31
N PHE A 14 -1.46 -6.99 4.13
CA PHE A 14 -2.54 -7.43 5.00
C PHE A 14 -2.69 -6.53 6.24
N GLU A 15 -3.90 -6.04 6.50
CA GLU A 15 -4.22 -5.16 7.65
C GLU A 15 -3.24 -3.98 7.77
N ALA A 16 -2.94 -3.35 6.63
CA ALA A 16 -1.87 -2.36 6.54
C ALA A 16 -2.19 -1.10 7.36
N ASP A 17 -1.13 -0.52 7.95
CA ASP A 17 -1.13 0.82 8.52
C ASP A 17 0.11 1.58 7.99
N ILE A 18 -0.08 2.30 6.88
CA ILE A 18 1.01 2.86 6.09
C ILE A 18 1.69 4.03 6.82
N GLY A 19 0.95 4.77 7.66
CA GLY A 19 1.47 5.92 8.41
C GLY A 19 2.29 5.56 9.65
N LYS A 20 2.32 4.28 10.03
CA LYS A 20 2.99 3.78 11.23
C LYS A 20 3.91 2.60 10.88
N TRP A 21 4.99 2.81 10.14
CA TRP A 21 6.14 1.86 10.12
C TRP A 21 6.11 0.67 9.13
N TYR A 22 5.08 0.47 8.30
CA TYR A 22 4.97 -0.80 7.53
C TYR A 22 5.27 -0.77 6.03
N LEU A 23 5.34 0.40 5.40
CA LEU A 23 5.75 0.53 4.00
C LEU A 23 6.77 1.67 3.89
N PRO A 24 8.05 1.39 4.18
CA PRO A 24 9.13 2.30 3.83
C PRO A 24 9.00 2.68 2.36
N GLU A 25 9.18 3.95 2.03
CA GLU A 25 9.23 4.43 0.65
C GLU A 25 10.20 3.57 -0.18
N GLU A 26 11.30 3.16 0.45
CA GLU A 26 12.29 2.22 -0.06
C GLU A 26 11.69 0.91 -0.57
N ILE A 27 10.67 0.32 0.08
CA ILE A 27 10.01 -0.90 -0.42
C ILE A 27 9.22 -0.58 -1.69
N VAL A 28 8.45 0.50 -1.71
CA VAL A 28 7.69 0.91 -2.91
C VAL A 28 8.64 1.18 -4.08
N PHE A 29 9.79 1.79 -3.80
CA PHE A 29 10.84 2.07 -4.77
C PHE A 29 11.73 0.86 -5.13
N GLU A 30 11.95 -0.13 -4.27
CA GLU A 30 12.71 -1.33 -4.63
C GLU A 30 11.89 -2.32 -5.46
N LEU A 31 10.57 -2.30 -5.24
CA LEU A 31 9.62 -3.04 -6.07
C LEU A 31 9.44 -2.34 -7.45
N LYS A 32 9.85 -1.06 -7.59
CA LYS A 32 9.93 -0.30 -8.86
C LYS A 32 10.83 -1.03 -9.86
N GLY A 33 10.24 -1.49 -10.96
CA GLY A 33 10.98 -2.06 -12.09
C GLY A 33 11.26 -3.56 -12.02
N LYS A 34 10.93 -4.25 -10.91
CA LYS A 34 11.13 -5.71 -10.78
C LYS A 34 9.84 -6.51 -10.79
N ILE A 35 8.70 -5.87 -10.50
CA ILE A 35 7.45 -6.59 -10.22
C ILE A 35 6.27 -5.91 -10.92
N SER A 36 5.68 -6.61 -11.88
CA SER A 36 4.49 -6.21 -12.64
C SER A 36 3.20 -6.81 -12.08
N CYS A 37 3.21 -7.28 -10.83
CA CYS A 37 2.08 -7.98 -10.24
C CYS A 37 1.07 -7.04 -9.57
N PRO A 38 -0.17 -7.49 -9.37
CA PRO A 38 -1.15 -6.76 -8.57
C PRO A 38 -0.65 -6.48 -7.16
N PHE A 39 -0.98 -5.30 -6.66
CA PHE A 39 -0.73 -4.89 -5.29
C PHE A 39 -2.06 -4.63 -4.58
N ILE A 40 -2.33 -5.42 -3.54
CA ILE A 40 -3.58 -5.40 -2.79
C ILE A 40 -3.28 -4.94 -1.38
N ILE A 41 -4.06 -3.97 -0.89
CA ILE A 41 -3.97 -3.50 0.49
C ILE A 41 -5.30 -3.81 1.16
N THR A 42 -5.25 -4.43 2.34
CA THR A 42 -6.45 -4.74 3.12
C THR A 42 -6.46 -3.96 4.43
N THR A 43 -7.67 -3.60 4.89
CA THR A 43 -7.86 -2.95 6.19
C THR A 43 -9.13 -3.44 6.89
N ALA A 44 -9.14 -3.43 8.22
CA ALA A 44 -10.30 -3.82 9.02
C ALA A 44 -11.41 -2.74 9.11
N SER A 45 -11.10 -1.48 8.83
CA SER A 45 -12.02 -0.36 9.04
C SER A 45 -11.93 0.70 7.95
N HIS A 46 -13.03 1.44 7.75
CA HIS A 46 -13.08 2.57 6.84
C HIS A 46 -12.10 3.69 7.27
N SER A 47 -11.92 3.89 8.58
CA SER A 47 -10.96 4.87 9.09
C SER A 47 -9.52 4.50 8.72
N LYS A 48 -9.15 3.21 8.78
CA LYS A 48 -7.83 2.73 8.33
C LYS A 48 -7.68 2.82 6.82
N PHE A 49 -8.73 2.51 6.06
CA PHE A 49 -8.74 2.74 4.61
C PHE A 49 -8.42 4.20 4.25
N GLU A 50 -9.13 5.16 4.85
CA GLU A 50 -8.93 6.58 4.55
C GLU A 50 -7.54 7.06 4.95
N ARG A 51 -7.03 6.62 6.11
CA ARG A 51 -5.66 6.93 6.53
C ARG A 51 -4.65 6.40 5.51
N ASN A 52 -4.76 5.13 5.11
CA ASN A 52 -3.86 4.54 4.13
C ASN A 52 -3.93 5.25 2.77
N ARG A 53 -5.14 5.63 2.32
CA ARG A 53 -5.32 6.41 1.09
C ARG A 53 -4.62 7.78 1.18
N GLN A 54 -4.73 8.46 2.31
CA GLN A 54 -4.08 9.75 2.55
C GLN A 54 -2.56 9.62 2.59
N GLU A 55 -2.01 8.64 3.30
CA GLU A 55 -0.57 8.42 3.36
C GLU A 55 0.00 8.00 2.00
N LEU A 56 -0.69 7.12 1.26
CA LEU A 56 -0.31 6.80 -0.11
C LEU A 56 -0.34 8.03 -1.02
N SER A 57 -1.34 8.90 -0.87
CA SER A 57 -1.41 10.14 -1.65
C SER A 57 -0.20 11.04 -1.37
N LYS A 58 0.26 11.11 -0.12
CA LYS A 58 1.46 11.87 0.27
C LYS A 58 2.72 11.24 -0.32
N ILE A 59 2.91 9.93 -0.13
CA ILE A 59 4.05 9.17 -0.66
C ILE A 59 4.11 9.34 -2.17
N LEU A 60 2.95 9.33 -2.85
CA LEU A 60 2.91 9.41 -4.31
C LEU A 60 2.96 10.84 -4.86
N GLY A 61 2.82 11.86 -4.01
CA GLY A 61 2.70 13.25 -4.46
C GLY A 61 1.40 13.59 -5.20
N VAL A 62 0.43 12.66 -5.27
CA VAL A 62 -0.84 12.87 -5.98
C VAL A 62 -2.06 12.54 -5.13
N GLN A 63 -3.16 13.21 -5.43
CA GLN A 63 -4.44 12.90 -4.80
C GLN A 63 -5.02 11.60 -5.36
N LEU A 64 -5.02 10.55 -4.53
CA LEU A 64 -5.69 9.29 -4.87
C LEU A 64 -7.20 9.39 -4.62
N ASN A 65 -7.97 9.39 -5.71
CA ASN A 65 -9.43 9.30 -5.69
C ASN A 65 -9.89 7.83 -5.64
N LEU A 66 -9.51 7.13 -4.58
CA LEU A 66 -9.90 5.74 -4.33
C LEU A 66 -11.15 5.70 -3.46
N THR A 67 -12.12 4.85 -3.82
CA THR A 67 -13.30 4.57 -3.01
C THR A 67 -13.12 3.27 -2.21
N PRO A 68 -13.63 3.22 -0.97
CA PRO A 68 -13.54 2.01 -0.15
C PRO A 68 -14.36 0.90 -0.79
N THR A 69 -13.68 -0.20 -1.13
CA THR A 69 -14.33 -1.41 -1.65
C THR A 69 -14.40 -2.45 -0.54
N GLU A 70 -15.60 -2.92 -0.21
CA GLU A 70 -15.75 -4.02 0.75
C GLU A 70 -15.30 -5.36 0.14
N ASN A 71 -14.52 -6.11 0.92
CA ASN A 71 -14.09 -7.46 0.56
C ASN A 71 -15.21 -8.47 0.81
N LYS A 72 -15.68 -9.14 -0.24
CA LYS A 72 -16.65 -10.24 -0.13
C LYS A 72 -16.10 -11.47 0.61
N PHE A 73 -14.77 -11.57 0.74
CA PHE A 73 -14.06 -12.65 1.43
C PHE A 73 -13.56 -12.20 2.81
N THR A 74 -14.24 -11.25 3.44
CA THR A 74 -13.85 -10.79 4.78
C THR A 74 -13.96 -11.91 5.81
N SER A 75 -13.11 -11.87 6.83
CA SER A 75 -13.19 -12.83 7.93
C SER A 75 -14.44 -12.56 8.76
N PHE A 76 -15.29 -13.55 8.97
CA PHE A 76 -16.39 -13.47 9.94
C PHE A 76 -15.93 -13.63 11.39
N LYS A 77 -14.62 -13.83 11.61
CA LYS A 77 -14.05 -13.86 12.96
C LYS A 77 -13.84 -12.43 13.46
N ALA A 78 -14.70 -12.02 14.37
CA ALA A 78 -14.54 -10.79 15.13
C ALA A 78 -13.22 -10.80 15.91
N TYR A 79 -12.54 -9.66 15.98
CA TYR A 79 -11.38 -9.45 16.83
C TYR A 79 -11.50 -8.10 17.54
N ARG A 80 -10.92 -8.02 18.74
CA ARG A 80 -10.82 -6.77 19.49
C ARG A 80 -9.58 -6.02 19.02
N ASN A 81 -9.77 -4.82 18.51
CA ASN A 81 -8.67 -3.94 18.17
C ASN A 81 -8.18 -3.25 19.45
N LEU A 82 -6.89 -3.43 19.78
CA LEU A 82 -6.30 -2.87 20.99
C LEU A 82 -6.04 -1.37 20.88
N GLU A 83 -6.05 -0.81 19.67
CA GLU A 83 -5.81 0.62 19.47
C GLU A 83 -7.01 1.49 19.85
N ASP A 84 -8.24 1.00 19.66
CA ASP A 84 -9.48 1.77 19.83
C ASP A 84 -10.59 1.02 20.59
N ASP A 85 -10.26 -0.14 21.16
CA ASP A 85 -11.15 -1.08 21.88
C ASP A 85 -12.38 -1.56 21.09
N ASN A 86 -12.42 -1.33 19.78
CA ASN A 86 -13.54 -1.72 18.92
C ASN A 86 -13.49 -3.20 18.55
N VAL A 87 -14.66 -3.78 18.29
CA VAL A 87 -14.78 -5.12 17.69
C VAL A 87 -14.86 -4.97 16.18
N LEU A 88 -13.87 -5.50 15.47
CA LEU A 88 -13.72 -5.38 14.02
C LEU A 88 -13.65 -6.76 13.34
N TYR A 89 -13.77 -6.75 12.02
CA TYR A 89 -13.59 -7.91 11.16
C TYR A 89 -12.38 -7.66 10.25
N ARG A 90 -11.46 -8.63 10.17
CA ARG A 90 -10.23 -8.46 9.39
C ARG A 90 -10.50 -8.55 7.89
N ASN A 91 -9.69 -7.84 7.10
CA ASN A 91 -9.77 -7.73 5.65
C ASN A 91 -11.12 -7.21 5.15
N LYS A 92 -11.69 -6.19 5.80
CA LYS A 92 -13.01 -5.67 5.45
C LYS A 92 -13.00 -4.79 4.21
N PHE A 93 -11.99 -3.95 4.05
CA PHE A 93 -11.86 -3.05 2.91
C PHE A 93 -10.61 -3.34 2.10
N LEU A 94 -10.67 -3.08 0.80
CA LEU A 94 -9.62 -3.33 -0.18
C LEU A 94 -9.25 -2.06 -0.94
N ILE A 95 -7.96 -1.94 -1.24
CA ILE A 95 -7.42 -1.14 -2.34
C ILE A 95 -6.72 -2.11 -3.29
N ILE A 96 -6.98 -2.00 -4.59
CA ILE A 96 -6.40 -2.88 -5.61
C ILE A 96 -5.74 -2.02 -6.69
N PHE A 97 -4.43 -2.22 -6.87
CA PHE A 97 -3.68 -1.74 -8.03
C PHE A 97 -3.41 -2.93 -8.95
N LYS A 98 -3.66 -2.80 -10.27
CA LYS A 98 -3.52 -3.94 -11.20
C LYS A 98 -2.04 -4.27 -11.43
N SER A 99 -1.20 -3.26 -11.39
CA SER A 99 0.25 -3.37 -11.33
C SER A 99 0.78 -2.35 -10.33
N LEU A 100 1.91 -2.66 -9.69
CA LEU A 100 2.66 -1.65 -8.97
C LEU A 100 3.14 -0.51 -9.89
N SER A 101 3.30 -0.76 -11.18
CA SER A 101 3.55 0.28 -12.18
C SER A 101 2.42 1.33 -12.20
N ASP A 102 1.16 0.92 -12.05
CA ASP A 102 0.02 1.86 -12.04
C ASP A 102 0.09 2.85 -10.86
N LEU A 103 0.67 2.40 -9.74
CA LEU A 103 0.90 3.24 -8.56
C LEU A 103 1.97 4.30 -8.84
N LEU A 104 2.94 3.97 -9.71
CA LEU A 104 4.09 4.82 -10.02
C LEU A 104 3.84 5.75 -11.21
N ASP A 105 2.97 5.40 -12.15
CA ASP A 105 2.47 6.35 -13.17
C ASP A 105 1.74 7.53 -12.52
N LEU A 106 1.23 7.29 -11.31
CA LEU A 106 0.63 8.30 -10.45
C LEU A 106 1.69 9.05 -9.62
N TYR A 107 2.96 8.64 -9.59
CA TYR A 107 3.99 9.34 -8.83
C TYR A 107 4.37 10.65 -9.52
N THR A 108 4.20 11.78 -8.84
CA THR A 108 4.83 13.04 -9.24
C THR A 108 6.06 13.26 -8.39
N GLU A 109 7.24 13.36 -9.00
CA GLU A 109 8.46 13.65 -8.25
C GLU A 109 8.26 14.92 -7.39
N PRO A 110 8.60 14.89 -6.10
CA PRO A 110 8.66 16.08 -5.29
C PRO A 110 9.64 17.06 -5.94
N PHE A 111 9.15 18.25 -6.27
CA PHE A 111 9.95 19.34 -6.82
C PHE A 111 11.20 19.59 -5.92
N GLU A 112 12.39 19.50 -6.53
CA GLU A 112 13.62 20.18 -6.08
C GLU A 112 14.30 19.74 -4.75
N GLU A 113 14.51 18.44 -4.50
CA GLU A 113 15.51 18.05 -3.47
C GLU A 113 16.47 16.92 -3.86
N TYR A 114 16.13 16.06 -4.82
CA TYR A 114 16.98 14.93 -5.23
C TYR A 114 17.93 15.21 -6.41
N ALA A 115 17.77 16.33 -7.12
CA ALA A 115 18.65 16.71 -8.24
C ALA A 115 20.11 16.97 -7.82
N ASN A 116 20.37 17.17 -6.52
CA ASN A 116 21.70 17.40 -5.97
C ASN A 116 22.40 16.12 -5.46
N LEU A 117 21.72 14.97 -5.41
CA LEU A 117 22.29 13.71 -4.89
C LEU A 117 22.88 12.78 -5.96
N LEU A 118 22.61 13.06 -7.24
CA LEU A 118 23.18 12.31 -8.39
C LEU A 118 24.34 13.04 -9.09
N ARG A 119 24.85 14.12 -8.49
CA ARG A 119 26.13 14.74 -8.89
C ARG A 119 27.26 14.23 -8.00
N TRP A 120 27.67 12.98 -8.23
CA TRP A 120 29.00 12.47 -7.85
C TRP A 120 29.55 11.65 -9.00
#